data_AF-A0A485DAY6-F1
#
_entry.id   AF-A0A485DAY6-F1
#
_cell.length_a   1.000
_cell.length_b   1.000
_cell.length_c   1.000
_cell.angle_alpha   90.00
_cell.angle_beta   90.00
_cell.angle_gamma   90.00
#
_symmetry.space_group_name_H-M   'P 1'
#
loop_
_entity.id
_entity.type
_entity.pdbx_description
1 polymer ?
#
loop_
_entity_poly.entity_id
_entity_poly.type
_entity_poly.pdbx_seq_one_letter_code
_entity_poly.pdbx_strand_id
1 'polypeptide(L)'
;MTLGIHGFCPARTRSEAFRCEAWRLDIRHRHPGDSAAGLAILQDRLVVESAADADYLLARHLRPMPRVLQGQALRDLASSAIDLSDGLISDLGHILKASGCGARIDLGRDAGIRCAAAPCGRGSRALRWALSGGEDYELCFTGA
;
A
#
# COMPACT_ATOMS: atom_id res chain seq x y z
N MET A 1 -11.50 19.75 -7.04
CA MET A 1 -12.68 18.92 -7.41
C MET A 1 -13.17 18.25 -6.14
N THR A 2 -14.48 18.20 -5.91
CA THR A 2 -15.07 17.53 -4.74
C THR A 2 -15.97 16.40 -5.24
N LEU A 3 -15.84 15.21 -4.64
CA LEU A 3 -16.61 14.03 -5.01
C LEU A 3 -17.26 13.44 -3.74
N GLY A 4 -18.56 13.18 -3.79
CA GLY A 4 -19.27 12.42 -2.76
C GLY A 4 -19.42 10.96 -3.20
N ILE A 5 -19.00 10.02 -2.37
CA ILE A 5 -19.09 8.58 -2.66
C ILE A 5 -19.96 7.92 -1.58
N HIS A 6 -20.94 7.14 -2.01
CA HIS A 6 -21.81 6.35 -1.14
C HIS A 6 -21.61 4.86 -1.41
N GLY A 7 -21.60 4.04 -0.36
CA GLY A 7 -21.50 2.59 -0.45
C GLY A 7 -22.39 1.90 0.59
N PHE A 8 -22.82 0.68 0.29
CA PHE A 8 -23.60 -0.14 1.22
C PHE A 8 -22.70 -1.14 1.95
N CYS A 9 -22.87 -1.21 3.28
CA CYS A 9 -22.11 -2.09 4.16
C CYS A 9 -23.13 -2.86 5.03
N PRO A 10 -23.43 -4.14 4.75
CA PRO A 10 -24.33 -4.94 5.59
C PRO A 10 -23.89 -4.98 7.06
N ALA A 11 -24.75 -5.34 8.01
CA ALA A 11 -24.30 -5.51 9.40
C ALA A 11 -23.20 -6.58 9.50
N ARG A 12 -22.17 -6.34 10.31
CA ARG A 12 -21.16 -7.37 10.65
C ARG A 12 -21.73 -8.33 11.68
N THR A 13 -21.45 -9.62 11.53
CA THR A 13 -21.81 -10.67 12.50
C THR A 13 -20.78 -10.82 13.62
N ARG A 14 -19.58 -10.25 13.48
CA ARG A 14 -18.48 -10.40 14.44
C ARG A 14 -18.32 -9.14 15.30
N SER A 15 -18.55 -9.29 16.59
CA SER A 15 -18.20 -8.34 17.63
C SER A 15 -16.74 -8.55 18.07
N GLU A 16 -16.12 -7.46 18.51
CA GLU A 16 -15.00 -7.39 19.46
C GLU A 16 -13.62 -6.93 18.95
N ALA A 17 -13.00 -6.15 19.86
CA ALA A 17 -11.74 -5.46 19.76
C ALA A 17 -10.58 -6.45 19.75
N PHE A 18 -9.80 -6.44 18.68
CA PHE A 18 -8.60 -7.27 18.58
C PHE A 18 -7.38 -6.51 19.12
N ARG A 19 -6.80 -7.03 20.21
CA ARG A 19 -5.39 -6.79 20.56
C ARG A 19 -4.55 -7.81 19.81
N CYS A 20 -3.49 -7.38 19.12
CA CYS A 20 -2.65 -8.25 18.30
C CYS A 20 -1.18 -8.16 18.75
N GLU A 21 -0.53 -9.33 18.89
CA GLU A 21 0.83 -9.45 19.44
C GLU A 21 1.92 -9.68 18.37
N ALA A 22 1.58 -9.88 17.10
CA ALA A 22 2.57 -9.96 16.02
C ALA A 22 1.93 -9.66 14.66
N TRP A 23 2.25 -8.48 14.11
CA TRP A 23 1.69 -8.01 12.85
C TRP A 23 2.55 -8.51 11.68
N ARG A 24 1.94 -9.15 10.68
CA ARG A 24 2.61 -9.53 9.43
C ARG A 24 1.85 -8.94 8.25
N LEU A 25 2.37 -7.85 7.70
CA LEU A 25 1.86 -7.29 6.45
C LEU A 25 2.46 -8.08 5.28
N ASP A 26 1.64 -8.84 4.57
CA ASP A 26 2.11 -9.57 3.39
C ASP A 26 2.11 -8.67 2.15
N ILE A 27 3.26 -8.04 1.89
CA ILE A 27 3.51 -7.21 0.69
C ILE A 27 3.95 -8.08 -0.50
N ARG A 28 4.08 -9.41 -0.37
CA ARG A 28 4.79 -10.25 -1.38
C ARG A 28 4.19 -10.26 -2.80
N HIS A 29 2.99 -9.70 -2.99
CA HIS A 29 2.35 -9.59 -4.31
C HIS A 29 1.93 -8.16 -4.67
N ARG A 30 2.34 -7.16 -3.88
CA ARG A 30 1.99 -5.76 -4.11
C ARG A 30 3.27 -4.92 -4.06
N HIS A 31 3.27 -3.80 -4.77
CA HIS A 31 4.44 -2.97 -4.93
C HIS A 31 4.15 -1.55 -4.42
N PRO A 32 4.21 -1.33 -3.09
CA PRO A 32 4.17 0.01 -2.52
C PRO A 32 5.36 0.83 -3.04
N GLY A 33 5.12 2.10 -3.32
CA GLY A 33 6.09 3.02 -3.88
C GLY A 33 6.12 3.07 -5.41
N ASP A 34 5.32 2.27 -6.11
CA ASP A 34 5.18 2.36 -7.57
C ASP A 34 4.61 3.72 -7.99
N SER A 35 3.62 4.24 -7.25
CA SER A 35 3.04 5.56 -7.54
C SER A 35 4.07 6.67 -7.35
N ALA A 36 4.85 6.61 -6.26
CA ALA A 36 5.95 7.54 -6.02
C ALA A 36 7.03 7.48 -7.09
N ALA A 37 7.30 6.29 -7.66
CA ALA A 37 8.21 6.14 -8.79
C ALA A 37 7.63 6.75 -10.08
N GLY A 38 6.33 6.55 -10.35
CA GLY A 38 5.62 7.18 -11.47
C GLY A 38 5.65 8.71 -11.38
N LEU A 39 5.43 9.28 -10.19
CA LEU A 39 5.58 10.71 -9.94
C LEU A 39 7.02 11.19 -10.20
N ALA A 40 8.02 10.40 -9.79
CA ALA A 40 9.42 10.76 -10.03
C ALA A 40 9.76 10.78 -11.52
N ILE A 41 9.15 9.92 -12.35
CA ILE A 41 9.29 9.98 -13.82
C ILE A 41 8.66 11.26 -14.37
N LEU A 42 7.44 11.61 -13.96
CA LEU A 42 6.75 12.83 -14.40
C LEU A 42 7.48 14.13 -14.02
N GLN A 43 8.34 14.07 -13.00
CA GLN A 43 9.13 15.20 -12.51
C GLN A 43 10.58 15.18 -13.01
N ASP A 44 10.91 14.29 -13.97
CA ASP A 44 12.26 14.11 -14.51
C ASP A 44 13.32 13.76 -13.43
N ARG A 45 12.89 13.19 -12.29
CA ARG A 45 13.74 12.75 -11.18
C ARG A 45 14.13 11.28 -11.26
N LEU A 46 13.50 10.53 -12.16
CA LEU A 46 13.77 9.12 -12.41
C LEU A 46 13.69 8.84 -13.91
N VAL A 47 14.75 8.23 -14.44
CA VAL A 47 14.79 7.70 -15.81
C VAL A 47 14.68 6.19 -15.72
N VAL A 48 13.75 5.60 -16.47
CA VAL A 48 13.55 4.16 -16.58
C VAL A 48 13.83 3.76 -18.02
N GLU A 49 14.80 2.86 -18.22
CA GLU A 49 15.26 2.46 -19.56
C GLU A 49 14.20 1.69 -20.35
N SER A 50 13.42 0.87 -19.65
CA SER A 50 12.32 0.10 -20.22
C SER A 50 11.06 0.95 -20.33
N ALA A 51 10.62 1.20 -21.57
CA ALA A 51 9.36 1.90 -21.82
C ALA A 51 8.16 1.21 -21.16
N ALA A 52 8.12 -0.13 -21.18
CA ALA A 52 7.05 -0.90 -20.55
C ALA A 52 7.01 -0.72 -19.02
N ASP A 53 8.17 -0.60 -18.37
CA ASP A 53 8.23 -0.34 -16.93
C ASP A 53 7.89 1.12 -16.60
N ALA A 54 8.33 2.06 -17.44
CA ALA A 54 7.94 3.47 -17.30
C ALA A 54 6.42 3.62 -17.42
N ASP A 55 5.81 3.04 -18.45
CA ASP A 55 4.36 3.06 -18.66
C ASP A 55 3.60 2.43 -17.50
N TYR A 56 4.11 1.32 -16.95
CA TYR A 56 3.54 0.69 -15.76
C TYR A 56 3.53 1.62 -14.55
N LEU A 57 4.67 2.25 -14.23
CA LEU A 57 4.79 3.15 -13.08
C LEU A 57 3.95 4.42 -13.26
N LEU A 58 3.95 4.99 -14.47
CA LEU A 58 3.09 6.12 -14.83
C LEU A 58 1.61 5.77 -14.66
N ALA A 59 1.18 4.59 -15.12
CA ALA A 59 -0.19 4.13 -14.95
C ALA A 59 -0.57 3.95 -13.46
N ARG A 60 0.36 3.45 -12.64
CA ARG A 60 0.14 3.30 -11.19
C ARG A 60 -0.09 4.64 -10.49
N HIS A 61 0.58 5.71 -10.93
CA HIS A 61 0.40 7.06 -10.38
C HIS A 61 -0.82 7.80 -10.96
N LEU A 62 -0.98 7.80 -12.28
CA LEU A 62 -2.01 8.58 -12.97
C LEU A 62 -3.40 7.94 -12.90
N ARG A 63 -3.46 6.61 -12.83
CA ARG A 63 -4.71 5.83 -12.83
C ARG A 63 -4.63 4.66 -11.84
N PRO A 64 -4.51 4.94 -10.54
CA PRO A 64 -4.48 3.89 -9.53
C PRO A 64 -5.78 3.09 -9.57
N MET A 65 -5.66 1.76 -9.45
CA MET A 65 -6.81 0.86 -9.47
C MET A 65 -7.25 0.54 -8.03
N PRO A 66 -8.39 1.06 -7.56
CA PRO A 66 -8.83 0.85 -6.19
C PRO A 66 -9.15 -0.63 -5.93
N ARG A 67 -8.84 -1.12 -4.73
CA ARG A 67 -8.93 -2.54 -4.38
C ARG A 67 -10.29 -2.92 -3.79
N VAL A 68 -11.37 -2.48 -4.43
CA VAL A 68 -12.75 -2.60 -3.91
C VAL A 68 -13.13 -4.06 -3.65
N LEU A 69 -12.92 -4.95 -4.63
CA LEU A 69 -13.27 -6.37 -4.49
C LEU A 69 -12.46 -7.06 -3.40
N GLN A 70 -11.18 -6.70 -3.25
CA GLN A 70 -10.35 -7.23 -2.17
C GLN A 70 -10.82 -6.71 -0.82
N GLY A 71 -11.19 -5.43 -0.71
CA GLY A 71 -11.76 -4.87 0.51
C GLY A 71 -13.06 -5.57 0.92
N GLN A 72 -13.93 -5.90 -0.04
CA GLN A 72 -15.14 -6.68 0.21
C GLN A 72 -14.81 -8.10 0.68
N ALA A 73 -13.85 -8.77 0.06
CA ALA A 73 -13.43 -10.13 0.43
C ALA A 73 -12.77 -10.20 1.81
N LEU A 74 -12.07 -9.15 2.23
CA LEU A 74 -11.39 -9.07 3.53
C LEU A 74 -12.34 -8.84 4.71
N ARG A 75 -13.61 -8.54 4.45
CA ARG A 75 -14.57 -8.09 5.46
C ARG A 75 -14.66 -8.99 6.70
N ASP A 76 -14.66 -10.30 6.49
CA ASP A 76 -14.86 -11.30 7.55
C ASP A 76 -13.53 -11.96 7.98
N LEU A 77 -12.43 -11.60 7.31
CA LEU A 77 -11.10 -12.15 7.52
C LEU A 77 -10.19 -11.18 8.29
N ALA A 78 -10.31 -9.89 8.01
CA ALA A 78 -9.46 -8.86 8.58
C ALA A 78 -10.04 -8.29 9.89
N SER A 79 -9.21 -8.24 10.92
CA SER A 79 -9.48 -7.52 12.18
C SER A 79 -9.43 -6.00 11.98
N SER A 80 -8.55 -5.51 11.09
CA SER A 80 -8.47 -4.09 10.71
C SER A 80 -7.98 -3.96 9.27
N ALA A 81 -8.34 -2.86 8.61
CA ALA A 81 -7.89 -2.53 7.26
C ALA A 81 -7.87 -1.02 7.04
N ILE A 82 -6.93 -0.55 6.24
CA ILE A 82 -6.79 0.83 5.76
C ILE A 82 -6.25 0.81 4.33
N ASP A 83 -6.63 1.78 3.51
CA ASP A 83 -5.98 2.01 2.22
C ASP A 83 -4.66 2.78 2.39
N LEU A 84 -3.72 2.54 1.48
CA LEU A 84 -2.41 3.19 1.47
C LEU A 84 -2.42 4.39 0.55
N SER A 85 -2.58 5.57 1.14
CA SER A 85 -2.69 6.86 0.44
C SER A 85 -1.57 7.83 0.81
N ASP A 86 -1.15 7.85 2.07
CA ASP A 86 -0.04 8.69 2.55
C ASP A 86 1.26 7.88 2.74
N GLY A 87 1.19 6.59 2.47
CA GLY A 87 2.31 5.66 2.53
C GLY A 87 2.26 4.77 3.77
N LEU A 88 2.93 3.63 3.67
CA LEU A 88 2.77 2.52 4.60
C LEU A 88 2.98 2.91 6.07
N ILE A 89 4.03 3.67 6.39
CA ILE A 89 4.33 4.06 7.79
C ILE A 89 3.22 4.95 8.36
N SER A 90 2.74 5.92 7.57
CA SER A 90 1.71 6.87 8.00
C SER A 90 0.39 6.15 8.26
N ASP A 91 -0.08 5.41 7.26
CA ASP A 91 -1.39 4.75 7.29
C ASP A 91 -1.42 3.58 8.30
N LEU A 92 -0.34 2.81 8.40
CA LEU A 92 -0.22 1.80 9.46
C LEU A 92 -0.19 2.47 10.85
N GLY A 93 0.45 3.64 10.97
CA GLY A 93 0.45 4.43 12.20
C GLY A 93 -0.96 4.76 12.69
N HIS A 94 -1.91 5.02 11.80
CA HIS A 94 -3.32 5.22 12.14
C HIS A 94 -3.95 3.97 12.77
N ILE A 95 -3.74 2.79 12.17
CA ILE A 95 -4.20 1.52 12.74
C ILE A 95 -3.56 1.30 14.12
N LEU A 96 -2.25 1.42 14.22
CA LEU A 96 -1.51 1.14 15.47
C LEU A 96 -1.95 2.05 16.62
N LYS A 97 -2.16 3.34 16.34
CA LYS A 97 -2.66 4.30 17.33
C LYS A 97 -4.08 3.96 17.78
N ALA A 98 -4.96 3.62 16.85
CA ALA A 98 -6.34 3.23 17.17
C ALA A 98 -6.40 1.90 17.94
N SER A 99 -5.48 0.98 17.67
CA SER A 99 -5.39 -0.34 18.29
C SER A 99 -4.56 -0.38 19.58
N GLY A 100 -3.82 0.67 19.91
CA GLY A 100 -3.00 0.75 21.14
C GLY A 100 -1.84 -0.26 21.17
N CYS A 101 -1.19 -0.48 20.03
CA CYS A 101 -0.16 -1.51 19.84
C CYS A 101 0.97 -1.03 18.91
N GLY A 102 2.01 -1.85 18.72
CA GLY A 102 3.06 -1.60 17.73
C GLY A 102 3.14 -2.73 16.70
N ALA A 103 3.77 -2.48 15.55
CA ALA A 103 3.98 -3.49 14.50
C ALA A 103 5.46 -3.81 14.26
N ARG A 104 5.71 -5.04 13.79
CA ARG A 104 6.97 -5.43 13.16
C ARG A 104 6.73 -5.61 11.67
N ILE A 105 7.41 -4.83 10.84
CA ILE A 105 7.28 -4.95 9.39
C ILE A 105 8.43 -5.82 8.88
N ASP A 106 8.09 -6.94 8.26
CA ASP A 106 9.06 -7.78 7.57
C ASP A 106 9.05 -7.42 6.07
N LEU A 107 10.00 -6.58 5.69
CA LEU A 107 10.22 -6.23 4.30
C LEU A 107 11.05 -7.36 3.69
N GLY A 108 10.35 -8.32 3.04
CA GLY A 108 11.01 -9.38 2.29
C GLY A 108 12.01 -8.81 1.28
N ARG A 109 12.94 -9.64 0.78
CA ARG A 109 13.98 -9.22 -0.19
C ARG A 109 13.44 -8.56 -1.46
N ASP A 110 12.17 -8.79 -1.77
CA ASP A 110 11.46 -8.28 -2.95
C ASP A 110 10.41 -7.19 -2.60
N ALA A 111 10.40 -6.71 -1.35
CA ALA A 111 9.50 -5.64 -0.93
C ALA A 111 9.94 -4.30 -1.56
N GLY A 112 9.08 -3.75 -2.42
CA GLY A 112 9.29 -2.46 -3.07
C GLY A 112 8.64 -2.37 -4.44
N ILE A 113 9.14 -1.41 -5.22
CA ILE A 113 8.70 -1.11 -6.59
C ILE A 113 8.86 -2.35 -7.47
N ARG A 114 7.85 -2.67 -8.29
CA ARG A 114 7.86 -3.83 -9.19
C ARG A 114 9.07 -3.85 -10.12
N CYS A 115 9.51 -2.66 -10.53
CA CYS A 115 10.66 -2.47 -11.40
C CYS A 115 11.95 -2.70 -10.61
N ALA A 116 12.32 -3.98 -10.49
CA ALA A 116 13.65 -4.43 -10.09
C ALA A 116 14.74 -4.09 -11.14
N ALA A 117 14.37 -3.47 -12.27
CA ALA A 117 15.22 -3.29 -13.45
C ALA A 117 16.03 -2.00 -13.50
N ALA A 118 15.98 -1.15 -12.48
CA ALA A 118 16.91 -0.01 -12.35
C ALA A 118 17.86 -0.25 -11.17
N PRO A 119 19.01 0.46 -11.07
CA PRO A 119 19.73 0.63 -9.80
C PRO A 119 18.84 1.20 -8.67
N CYS A 120 17.60 1.57 -8.99
CA CYS A 120 16.53 1.96 -8.06
C CYS A 120 15.80 0.77 -7.41
N GLY A 121 15.71 -0.39 -8.07
CA GLY A 121 14.97 -1.57 -7.57
C GLY A 121 15.60 -2.26 -6.36
N ARG A 122 16.86 -1.95 -6.06
CA ARG A 122 17.61 -2.45 -4.89
C ARG A 122 18.40 -1.30 -4.28
N GLY A 123 17.74 -0.50 -3.45
CA GLY A 123 18.39 0.62 -2.78
C GLY A 123 17.51 1.35 -1.79
N SER A 124 18.13 2.23 -1.00
CA SER A 124 17.45 3.00 0.04
C SER A 124 16.29 3.86 -0.50
N ARG A 125 16.29 4.21 -1.79
CA ARG A 125 15.22 5.00 -2.43
C ARG A 125 13.93 4.20 -2.64
N ALA A 126 14.00 3.01 -3.22
CA ALA A 126 12.81 2.17 -3.38
C ALA A 126 12.23 1.76 -2.03
N LEU A 127 13.08 1.47 -1.05
CA LEU A 127 12.63 1.19 0.31
C LEU A 127 11.91 2.41 0.91
N ARG A 128 12.46 3.61 0.76
CA ARG A 128 11.79 4.84 1.20
C ARG A 128 10.44 5.03 0.51
N TRP A 129 10.36 4.85 -0.81
CA TRP A 129 9.08 4.95 -1.51
C TRP A 129 8.09 3.87 -1.09
N ALA A 130 8.53 2.64 -0.83
CA ALA A 130 7.64 1.60 -0.32
C ALA A 130 7.10 1.90 1.08
N LEU A 131 7.91 2.54 1.92
CA LEU A 131 7.56 2.85 3.30
C LEU A 131 6.79 4.17 3.46
N SER A 132 7.08 5.17 2.65
CA SER A 132 6.60 6.55 2.82
C SER A 132 6.16 7.22 1.51
N GLY A 133 6.18 6.50 0.39
CA GLY A 133 5.56 6.96 -0.85
C GLY A 133 4.05 6.80 -0.74
N GLY A 134 3.32 7.86 -1.10
CA GLY A 134 1.87 7.85 -1.09
C GLY A 134 1.26 7.42 -2.42
N GLU A 135 -0.06 7.52 -2.49
CA GLU A 135 -0.89 7.38 -3.68
C GLU A 135 -0.83 6.00 -4.36
N ASP A 136 -0.48 4.95 -3.62
CA ASP A 136 -0.48 3.58 -4.14
C ASP A 136 -1.90 2.98 -4.21
N TYR A 137 -2.79 3.43 -3.34
CA TYR A 137 -4.19 2.98 -3.15
C TYR A 137 -4.32 1.46 -3.01
N GLU A 138 -3.32 0.85 -2.37
CA GLU A 138 -3.34 -0.55 -1.97
C GLU A 138 -4.05 -0.73 -0.63
N LEU A 139 -4.33 -1.98 -0.23
CA LEU A 139 -4.92 -2.26 1.08
C LEU A 139 -3.86 -2.81 2.04
N CYS A 140 -3.74 -2.17 3.19
CA CYS A 140 -3.04 -2.67 4.36
C CYS A 140 -4.08 -3.22 5.34
N PHE A 141 -3.96 -4.47 5.74
CA PHE A 141 -4.92 -5.11 6.63
C PHE A 141 -4.23 -6.11 7.55
N THR A 142 -4.98 -6.50 8.57
CA THR A 142 -4.48 -7.33 9.67
C THR A 142 -5.47 -8.45 9.91
N GLY A 143 -5.00 -9.69 10.06
CA GLY A 143 -5.83 -10.87 10.34
C GLY A 143 -5.51 -11.46 11.71
N ALA A 144 -6.40 -12.35 12.18
CA ALA A 144 -6.16 -13.23 13.33
C ALA A 144 -5.57 -14.57 12.87
#